data_AF-A0AAV0CFM4-F1
#
_entry.id   AF-A0AAV0CFM4-F1
#
_cell.length_a   1.000
_cell.length_b   1.000
_cell.length_c   1.000
_cell.angle_alpha   90.00
_cell.angle_beta   90.00
_cell.angle_gamma   90.00
#
_symmetry.space_group_name_H-M   'P 1'
#
loop_
_entity.id
_entity.type
_entity.pdbx_description
1 polymer ?
#
loop_
_entity_poly.entity_id
_entity_poly.type
_entity_poly.pdbx_seq_one_letter_code
_entity_poly.pdbx_strand_id
1 'polypeptide(L)'
;MTIMLFGAVGTLISCAIISVGAVEIFKKLKIDFLDFGDYLAIGAIFAATDSVCTLQVLSQDETPLLYSLVFGEGVVNDATSVVLFNAIESFDMSSFDPKIGLHFLGNFLYLFLMSTSLGVATGLLSAYIIKKLYFGRHSTDREVALMILMAYLSYIMAELFYLSGILTVFFCGIVMSHYTWHNVTESSRITTKHSFATLSFVAETFIFLYVGMDALDIEKWKFVSDSPGLSVAVSSILVGLILVGRAAFVFPLSFLSNLAKKNTSDKISFRQQIIIWWAGLMRGAVSIALAYNKFTSKGHTQVQENAIMITSTVTVVLFSTMVRRGEGTTVSCTDFLFLQ
;
A
#
# COMPACT_ATOMS: atom_id res chain seq x y z
N MET A 1 -17.76 1.46 -5.47
CA MET A 1 -17.19 1.78 -6.80
C MET A 1 -16.08 2.81 -6.71
N THR A 2 -16.30 3.98 -6.09
CA THR A 2 -15.28 5.04 -5.96
C THR A 2 -13.99 4.54 -5.29
N ILE A 3 -14.08 3.77 -4.20
CA ILE A 3 -12.89 3.21 -3.52
C ILE A 3 -12.04 2.34 -4.45
N MET A 4 -12.65 1.42 -5.22
CA MET A 4 -11.91 0.57 -6.17
C MET A 4 -11.31 1.39 -7.33
N LEU A 5 -12.01 2.43 -7.77
CA LEU A 5 -11.50 3.31 -8.83
C LEU A 5 -10.25 4.06 -8.35
N PHE A 6 -10.31 4.69 -7.18
CA PHE A 6 -9.16 5.40 -6.61
C PHE A 6 -8.03 4.45 -6.21
N GLY A 7 -8.35 3.32 -5.56
CA GLY A 7 -7.36 2.39 -5.03
C GLY A 7 -6.73 1.43 -6.05
N ALA A 8 -7.38 1.11 -7.17
CA ALA A 8 -6.80 0.23 -8.20
C ALA A 8 -6.39 0.97 -9.47
N VAL A 9 -7.22 1.90 -9.97
CA VAL A 9 -6.88 2.67 -11.18
C VAL A 9 -5.93 3.81 -10.81
N GLY A 10 -6.17 4.48 -9.68
CA GLY A 10 -5.29 5.54 -9.19
C GLY A 10 -3.86 5.06 -8.93
N THR A 11 -3.69 3.82 -8.48
CA THR A 11 -2.35 3.25 -8.21
C THR A 11 -1.60 2.89 -9.47
N LEU A 12 -2.27 2.33 -10.48
CA LEU A 12 -1.69 2.12 -11.81
C LEU A 12 -1.26 3.45 -12.45
N ILE A 13 -2.10 4.50 -12.35
CA ILE A 13 -1.76 5.83 -12.85
C ILE A 13 -0.57 6.42 -12.08
N SER A 14 -0.60 6.37 -10.74
CA SER A 14 0.48 6.87 -9.90
C SER A 14 1.79 6.14 -10.18
N CYS A 15 1.76 4.82 -10.29
CA CYS A 15 2.93 4.01 -10.64
C CYS A 15 3.49 4.43 -11.99
N ALA A 16 2.65 4.55 -13.03
CA ALA A 16 3.09 4.93 -14.36
C ALA A 16 3.76 6.32 -14.37
N ILE A 17 3.16 7.31 -13.68
CA ILE A 17 3.70 8.67 -13.60
C ILE A 17 5.03 8.69 -12.84
N ILE A 18 5.10 7.99 -11.70
CA ILE A 18 6.33 7.95 -10.88
C ILE A 18 7.44 7.23 -11.65
N SER A 19 7.15 6.10 -12.30
CA SER A 19 8.15 5.35 -13.08
C SER A 19 8.66 6.15 -14.28
N VAL A 20 7.76 6.76 -15.08
CA VAL A 20 8.17 7.59 -16.22
C VAL A 20 8.94 8.82 -15.76
N GLY A 21 8.47 9.48 -14.69
CA GLY A 21 9.15 10.63 -14.11
C GLY A 21 10.54 10.27 -13.56
N ALA A 22 10.68 9.11 -12.92
CA ALA A 22 11.96 8.62 -12.44
C ALA A 22 12.92 8.33 -13.60
N VAL A 23 12.45 7.70 -14.69
CA VAL A 23 13.25 7.46 -15.90
C VAL A 23 13.78 8.76 -16.49
N GLU A 24 12.91 9.75 -16.72
CA GLU A 24 13.28 11.02 -17.34
C GLU A 24 14.24 11.85 -16.49
N ILE A 25 14.01 11.89 -15.18
CA ILE A 25 14.78 12.74 -14.27
C ILE A 25 16.11 12.07 -13.90
N PHE A 26 16.15 10.76 -13.63
CA PHE A 26 17.40 10.08 -13.27
C PHE A 26 18.35 9.95 -14.47
N LYS A 27 17.82 9.79 -15.70
CA LYS A 27 18.63 9.91 -16.93
C LYS A 27 19.25 11.31 -17.08
N LYS A 28 18.50 12.37 -16.79
CA LYS A 28 19.02 13.75 -16.82
C LYS A 28 20.10 14.00 -15.77
N LEU A 29 20.04 13.29 -14.64
CA LEU A 29 21.04 13.33 -13.58
C LEU A 29 22.25 12.41 -13.83
N LYS A 30 22.32 11.72 -14.99
CA LYS A 30 23.36 10.74 -15.35
C LYS A 30 23.54 9.63 -14.31
N ILE A 31 22.43 9.21 -13.69
CA ILE A 31 22.38 8.03 -12.83
C ILE A 31 22.15 6.83 -13.78
N ASP A 32 23.20 6.39 -14.48
CA ASP A 32 23.14 5.34 -15.51
C ASP A 32 23.12 3.90 -14.93
N PHE A 33 22.72 3.76 -13.66
CA PHE A 33 22.92 2.52 -12.89
C PHE A 33 21.67 1.65 -12.75
N LEU A 34 20.48 2.22 -12.97
CA LEU A 34 19.20 1.51 -12.77
C LEU A 34 18.66 0.98 -14.09
N ASP A 35 18.20 -0.27 -14.08
CA ASP A 35 17.54 -0.87 -15.23
C ASP A 35 16.07 -0.44 -15.31
N PHE A 36 15.43 -0.62 -16.46
CA PHE A 36 14.02 -0.25 -16.66
C PHE A 36 13.08 -0.90 -15.63
N GLY A 37 13.36 -2.16 -15.24
CA GLY A 37 12.62 -2.88 -14.20
C GLY A 37 12.71 -2.21 -12.82
N ASP A 38 13.83 -1.57 -12.49
CA ASP A 38 14.00 -0.91 -11.20
C ASP A 38 13.19 0.40 -11.13
N TYR A 39 13.09 1.15 -12.24
CA TYR A 39 12.20 2.31 -12.34
C TYR A 39 10.72 1.96 -12.19
N LEU A 40 10.30 0.82 -12.77
CA LEU A 40 8.95 0.29 -12.59
C LEU A 40 8.71 -0.11 -11.13
N ALA A 41 9.68 -0.81 -10.52
CA ALA A 41 9.59 -1.22 -9.11
C ALA A 41 9.48 0.00 -8.17
N ILE A 42 10.26 1.06 -8.40
CA ILE A 42 10.17 2.33 -7.66
C ILE A 42 8.76 2.93 -7.76
N GLY A 43 8.15 2.92 -8.94
CA GLY A 43 6.78 3.38 -9.13
C GLY A 43 5.76 2.56 -8.33
N ALA A 44 5.93 1.23 -8.27
CA ALA A 44 5.06 0.35 -7.51
C ALA A 44 5.26 0.53 -5.98
N ILE A 45 6.51 0.67 -5.52
CA ILE A 45 6.85 0.92 -4.11
C ILE A 45 6.20 2.22 -3.61
N PHE A 46 6.34 3.30 -4.38
CA PHE A 46 5.74 4.60 -4.08
C PHE A 46 4.33 4.74 -4.67
N ALA A 47 3.66 3.65 -5.07
CA ALA A 47 2.22 3.68 -5.27
C ALA A 47 1.52 3.46 -3.91
N ALA A 48 2.02 2.55 -3.07
CA ALA A 48 1.48 2.19 -1.75
C ALA A 48 1.45 3.34 -0.74
N THR A 49 0.33 3.52 -0.03
CA THR A 49 0.07 4.71 0.82
C THR A 49 -0.44 4.30 2.17
N ASP A 50 0.04 4.96 3.21
CA ASP A 50 -0.39 4.68 4.56
C ASP A 50 -1.60 5.52 4.97
N SER A 51 -2.77 4.88 5.02
CA SER A 51 -3.97 5.53 5.53
C SER A 51 -4.03 5.51 7.06
N VAL A 52 -3.30 4.64 7.76
CA VAL A 52 -3.42 4.45 9.22
C VAL A 52 -3.06 5.74 9.96
N CYS A 53 -1.95 6.37 9.61
CA CYS A 53 -1.54 7.64 10.20
C CYS A 53 -2.57 8.76 9.98
N THR A 54 -3.23 8.78 8.82
CA THR A 54 -4.24 9.81 8.50
C THR A 54 -5.54 9.59 9.28
N LEU A 55 -5.91 8.33 9.51
CA LEU A 55 -7.14 7.95 10.21
C LEU A 55 -7.04 8.16 11.73
N GLN A 56 -5.84 8.34 12.28
CA GLN A 56 -5.67 8.77 13.68
C GLN A 56 -6.13 10.22 13.91
N VAL A 57 -6.14 11.03 12.84
CA VAL A 57 -6.54 12.45 12.90
C VAL A 57 -7.99 12.64 12.41
N LEU A 58 -8.44 11.81 11.45
CA LEU A 58 -9.83 11.85 11.00
C LEU A 58 -10.74 11.08 11.97
N SER A 59 -11.76 11.77 12.48
CA SER A 59 -12.83 11.14 13.27
C SER A 59 -13.85 10.46 12.34
N GLN A 60 -14.25 9.23 12.69
CA GLN A 60 -15.28 8.50 11.96
C GLN A 60 -16.67 9.14 12.12
N ASP A 61 -16.91 9.80 13.25
CA ASP A 61 -18.22 10.37 13.61
C ASP A 61 -18.52 11.68 12.87
N GLU A 62 -17.50 12.52 12.60
CA GLU A 62 -17.71 13.81 11.94
C GLU A 62 -17.69 13.70 10.41
N THR A 63 -16.83 12.84 9.85
CA THR A 63 -16.64 12.69 8.40
C THR A 63 -16.65 11.24 7.91
N PRO A 64 -17.76 10.49 8.09
CA PRO A 64 -17.82 9.05 7.83
C PRO A 64 -17.50 8.66 6.38
N LEU A 65 -17.89 9.52 5.42
CA LEU A 65 -17.61 9.31 4.00
C LEU A 65 -16.10 9.42 3.69
N LEU A 66 -15.44 10.43 4.26
CA LEU A 66 -14.02 10.70 4.01
C LEU A 66 -13.15 9.64 4.69
N TYR A 67 -13.47 9.31 5.94
CA TYR A 67 -12.82 8.22 6.67
C TYR A 67 -12.88 6.91 5.88
N SER A 68 -14.08 6.51 5.44
CA SER A 68 -14.27 5.26 4.69
C SER A 68 -13.57 5.27 3.33
N LEU A 69 -13.49 6.43 2.66
CA LEU A 69 -12.84 6.57 1.37
C LEU A 69 -11.32 6.50 1.48
N VAL A 70 -10.71 7.22 2.43
CA VAL A 70 -9.26 7.22 2.64
C VAL A 70 -8.77 5.87 3.16
N PHE A 71 -9.49 5.27 4.11
CA PHE A 71 -9.20 3.92 4.57
C PHE A 71 -9.30 2.89 3.44
N GLY A 72 -10.40 2.91 2.70
CA GLY A 72 -10.62 1.98 1.60
C GLY A 72 -9.60 2.14 0.48
N GLU A 73 -9.25 3.38 0.12
CA GLU A 73 -8.23 3.68 -0.89
C GLU A 73 -6.87 3.13 -0.47
N GLY A 74 -6.40 3.46 0.74
CA GLY A 74 -5.09 3.01 1.21
C GLY A 74 -4.96 1.50 1.27
N VAL A 75 -6.00 0.81 1.77
CA VAL A 75 -6.00 -0.64 1.88
C VAL A 75 -6.01 -1.34 0.51
N VAL A 76 -6.83 -0.88 -0.43
CA VAL A 76 -6.84 -1.43 -1.81
C VAL A 76 -5.53 -1.09 -2.52
N ASN A 77 -5.00 0.10 -2.28
CA ASN A 77 -3.76 0.56 -2.88
C ASN A 77 -2.58 -0.33 -2.49
N ASP A 78 -2.41 -0.60 -1.20
CA ASP A 78 -1.34 -1.46 -0.69
C ASP A 78 -1.38 -2.85 -1.35
N ALA A 79 -2.57 -3.45 -1.44
CA ALA A 79 -2.76 -4.74 -2.10
C ALA A 79 -2.42 -4.69 -3.60
N THR A 80 -2.85 -3.65 -4.32
CA THR A 80 -2.57 -3.50 -5.76
C THR A 80 -1.10 -3.22 -6.04
N SER A 81 -0.44 -2.43 -5.21
CA SER A 81 0.98 -2.07 -5.33
C SER A 81 1.87 -3.30 -5.14
N VAL A 82 1.56 -4.17 -4.19
CA VAL A 82 2.26 -5.45 -3.98
C VAL A 82 2.12 -6.37 -5.19
N VAL A 83 0.91 -6.47 -5.76
CA VAL A 83 0.67 -7.32 -6.95
C VAL A 83 1.42 -6.77 -8.15
N LEU A 84 1.43 -5.44 -8.32
CA LEU A 84 2.17 -4.79 -9.38
C LEU A 84 3.67 -5.01 -9.24
N PHE A 85 4.20 -4.90 -8.02
CA PHE A 85 5.60 -5.19 -7.71
C PHE A 85 5.96 -6.65 -8.03
N ASN A 86 5.16 -7.62 -7.59
CA ASN A 86 5.40 -9.04 -7.91
C ASN A 86 5.33 -9.32 -9.42
N ALA A 87 4.41 -8.65 -10.14
CA ALA A 87 4.33 -8.76 -11.60
C ALA A 87 5.60 -8.22 -12.27
N ILE A 88 6.19 -7.13 -11.75
CA ILE A 88 7.44 -6.55 -12.25
C ILE A 88 8.61 -7.50 -11.99
N GLU A 89 8.76 -8.06 -10.78
CA GLU A 89 9.86 -9.01 -10.49
C GLU A 89 9.77 -10.30 -11.32
N SER A 90 8.56 -10.73 -11.66
CA SER A 90 8.36 -11.94 -12.47
C SER A 90 8.74 -11.76 -13.95
N PHE A 91 8.90 -10.52 -14.43
CA PHE A 91 9.20 -10.22 -15.84
C PHE A 91 10.59 -9.60 -16.01
N ASP A 92 11.44 -10.29 -16.76
CA ASP A 92 12.75 -9.77 -17.13
C ASP A 92 12.60 -8.83 -18.35
N MET A 93 12.63 -7.52 -18.10
CA MET A 93 12.36 -6.46 -19.08
C MET A 93 13.60 -6.10 -19.90
N SER A 94 14.30 -7.10 -20.45
CA SER A 94 15.53 -6.90 -21.23
C SER A 94 15.29 -6.41 -22.67
N SER A 95 14.03 -6.34 -23.14
CA SER A 95 13.71 -5.81 -24.47
C SER A 95 12.48 -4.89 -24.45
N PHE A 96 12.57 -3.77 -25.14
CA PHE A 96 11.47 -2.81 -25.34
C PHE A 96 10.69 -3.19 -26.60
N ASP A 97 9.67 -4.04 -26.45
CA ASP A 97 8.68 -4.31 -27.50
C ASP A 97 7.28 -3.95 -26.96
N PRO A 98 6.45 -3.16 -27.65
CA PRO A 98 5.07 -2.85 -27.22
C PRO A 98 4.23 -4.09 -26.91
N LYS A 99 4.58 -5.26 -27.47
CA LYS A 99 3.95 -6.55 -27.12
C LYS A 99 4.21 -6.96 -25.67
N ILE A 100 5.34 -6.55 -25.09
CA ILE A 100 5.75 -6.87 -23.72
C ILE A 100 4.89 -6.10 -22.71
N GLY A 101 4.54 -4.84 -23.01
CA GLY A 101 3.63 -4.06 -22.17
C GLY A 101 2.23 -4.69 -22.06
N LEU A 102 1.72 -5.24 -23.17
CA LEU A 102 0.43 -5.93 -23.19
C LEU A 102 0.51 -7.28 -22.45
N HIS A 103 1.62 -8.00 -22.61
CA HIS A 103 1.87 -9.24 -21.87
C HIS A 103 2.01 -9.00 -20.36
N PHE A 104 2.69 -7.93 -19.96
CA PHE A 104 2.79 -7.49 -18.56
C PHE A 104 1.42 -7.17 -17.97
N LEU A 105 0.60 -6.38 -18.68
CA LEU A 105 -0.76 -6.07 -18.26
C LEU A 105 -1.62 -7.35 -18.15
N GLY A 106 -1.45 -8.28 -19.10
CA GLY A 106 -2.09 -9.59 -19.07
C GLY A 106 -1.70 -10.42 -17.84
N ASN A 107 -0.41 -10.46 -17.51
CA ASN A 107 0.08 -11.16 -16.31
C ASN A 107 -0.41 -10.49 -15.02
N PHE A 108 -0.37 -9.16 -14.95
CA PHE A 108 -0.93 -8.42 -13.81
C PHE A 108 -2.41 -8.74 -13.60
N LEU A 109 -3.22 -8.71 -14.68
CA LEU A 109 -4.64 -9.06 -14.60
C LEU A 109 -4.84 -10.53 -14.23
N TYR A 110 -4.01 -11.43 -14.75
CA TYR A 110 -4.04 -12.85 -14.39
C TYR A 110 -3.76 -13.06 -12.90
N LEU A 111 -2.65 -12.53 -12.39
CA LEU A 111 -2.28 -12.58 -10.97
C LEU A 111 -3.38 -11.95 -10.10
N PHE A 112 -3.89 -10.79 -10.49
CA PHE A 112 -4.94 -10.10 -9.76
C PHE A 112 -6.23 -10.91 -9.69
N LEU A 113 -6.74 -11.40 -10.83
CA LEU A 113 -8.00 -12.15 -10.88
C LEU A 113 -7.90 -13.52 -10.21
N MET A 114 -6.82 -14.26 -10.45
CA MET A 114 -6.63 -15.59 -9.86
C MET A 114 -6.42 -15.51 -8.35
N SER A 115 -5.57 -14.59 -7.85
CA SER A 115 -5.43 -14.35 -6.41
C SER A 115 -6.74 -13.92 -5.76
N THR A 116 -7.50 -13.03 -6.41
CA THR A 116 -8.81 -12.60 -5.91
C THR A 116 -9.78 -13.79 -5.82
N SER A 117 -9.88 -14.61 -6.87
CA SER A 117 -10.78 -15.76 -6.88
C SER A 117 -10.41 -16.80 -5.83
N LEU A 118 -9.11 -17.06 -5.61
CA LEU A 118 -8.62 -17.97 -4.58
C LEU A 118 -8.90 -17.41 -3.18
N GLY A 119 -8.72 -16.11 -2.96
CA GLY A 119 -9.02 -15.44 -1.70
C GLY A 119 -10.51 -15.51 -1.37
N VAL A 120 -11.37 -15.26 -2.36
CA VAL A 120 -12.82 -15.41 -2.21
C VAL A 120 -13.21 -16.87 -1.91
N ALA A 121 -12.65 -17.84 -2.64
CA ALA A 121 -12.93 -19.25 -2.43
C ALA A 121 -12.52 -19.72 -1.02
N THR A 122 -11.32 -19.35 -0.56
CA THR A 122 -10.82 -19.70 0.78
C THR A 122 -11.57 -18.99 1.90
N GLY A 123 -11.99 -17.73 1.70
CA GLY A 123 -12.85 -17.00 2.64
C GLY A 123 -14.26 -17.59 2.75
N LEU A 124 -14.87 -18.00 1.63
CA LEU A 124 -16.16 -18.70 1.63
C LEU A 124 -16.04 -20.10 2.25
N LEU A 125 -14.93 -20.79 2.01
CA LEU A 125 -14.61 -22.05 2.65
C LEU A 125 -14.52 -21.88 4.18
N SER A 126 -13.86 -20.82 4.66
CA SER A 126 -13.80 -20.46 6.08
C SER A 126 -15.20 -20.26 6.68
N ALA A 127 -16.04 -19.48 6.01
CA ALA A 127 -17.42 -19.25 6.45
C ALA A 127 -18.23 -20.56 6.47
N TYR A 128 -18.05 -21.44 5.48
CA TYR A 128 -18.71 -22.73 5.41
C TYR A 128 -18.22 -23.70 6.49
N ILE A 129 -16.90 -23.75 6.74
CA ILE A 129 -16.28 -24.56 7.81
C ILE A 129 -16.87 -24.13 9.15
N ILE A 130 -16.83 -22.83 9.48
CA ILE A 130 -17.37 -22.31 10.75
C ILE A 130 -18.87 -22.57 10.88
N LYS A 131 -19.63 -22.40 9.78
CA LYS A 131 -21.06 -22.68 9.77
C LYS A 131 -21.37 -24.17 9.88
N LYS A 132 -20.58 -25.08 9.29
CA LYS A 132 -20.87 -26.52 9.25
C LYS A 132 -20.30 -27.28 10.43
N LEU A 133 -19.13 -26.87 10.94
CA LEU A 133 -18.58 -27.32 12.21
C LEU A 133 -19.32 -26.67 13.38
N TYR A 134 -20.67 -26.75 13.37
CA TYR A 134 -21.63 -26.33 14.41
C TYR A 134 -21.35 -26.92 15.82
N PHE A 135 -20.22 -27.61 15.99
CA PHE A 135 -19.67 -28.24 17.19
C PHE A 135 -19.08 -27.25 18.23
N GLY A 136 -19.03 -25.96 17.95
CA GLY A 136 -18.09 -25.04 18.61
C GLY A 136 -18.64 -23.96 19.53
N ARG A 137 -19.95 -23.92 19.84
CA ARG A 137 -20.58 -22.80 20.58
C ARG A 137 -20.09 -22.60 22.03
N HIS A 138 -19.06 -23.33 22.47
CA HIS A 138 -18.56 -23.31 23.84
C HIS A 138 -17.18 -22.66 24.02
N SER A 139 -16.46 -22.26 22.97
CA SER A 139 -15.14 -21.64 23.17
C SER A 139 -14.79 -20.61 22.10
N THR A 140 -14.69 -19.35 22.52
CA THR A 140 -14.23 -18.21 21.72
C THR A 140 -12.89 -18.49 21.05
N ASP A 141 -11.97 -19.12 21.78
CA ASP A 141 -10.58 -19.27 21.37
C ASP A 141 -10.44 -20.14 20.12
N ARG A 142 -11.31 -21.16 19.97
CA ARG A 142 -11.32 -22.02 18.77
C ARG A 142 -11.79 -21.26 17.53
N GLU A 143 -12.81 -20.41 17.67
CA GLU A 143 -13.31 -19.60 16.55
C GLU A 143 -12.23 -18.62 16.07
N VAL A 144 -11.56 -17.94 16.99
CA VAL A 144 -10.44 -17.02 16.66
C VAL A 144 -9.28 -17.78 16.03
N ALA A 145 -8.87 -18.92 16.61
CA ALA A 145 -7.78 -19.73 16.09
C ALA A 145 -8.06 -20.25 14.66
N LEU A 146 -9.30 -20.70 14.39
CA LEU A 146 -9.71 -21.13 13.05
C LEU A 146 -9.68 -19.97 12.05
N MET A 147 -10.12 -18.77 12.44
CA MET A 147 -10.06 -17.59 11.54
C MET A 147 -8.62 -17.23 11.19
N ILE A 148 -7.70 -17.24 12.16
CA ILE A 148 -6.27 -17.00 11.92
C ILE A 148 -5.68 -18.09 11.02
N LEU A 149 -5.99 -19.36 11.31
CA LEU A 149 -5.50 -20.49 10.52
C LEU A 149 -6.00 -20.44 9.07
N MET A 150 -7.26 -20.09 8.84
CA MET A 150 -7.83 -19.96 7.50
C MET A 150 -7.22 -18.78 6.73
N ALA A 151 -6.95 -17.65 7.39
CA ALA A 151 -6.21 -16.54 6.79
C ALA A 151 -4.82 -17.00 6.35
N TYR A 152 -4.08 -17.70 7.22
CA TYR A 152 -2.76 -18.22 6.90
C TYR A 152 -2.78 -19.31 5.81
N LEU A 153 -3.79 -20.19 5.82
CA LEU A 153 -3.99 -21.20 4.78
C LEU A 153 -4.17 -20.55 3.39
N SER A 154 -4.92 -19.44 3.31
CA SER A 154 -5.10 -18.72 2.06
C SER A 154 -3.79 -18.16 1.50
N TYR A 155 -2.86 -17.73 2.38
CA TYR A 155 -1.51 -17.31 1.99
C TYR A 155 -0.73 -18.49 1.39
N ILE A 156 -0.66 -19.61 2.13
CA ILE A 156 0.14 -20.77 1.71
C ILE A 156 -0.40 -21.37 0.40
N MET A 157 -1.73 -21.42 0.24
CA MET A 157 -2.34 -21.89 -1.01
C MET A 157 -1.96 -21.00 -2.20
N ALA A 158 -1.91 -19.69 -2.02
CA ALA A 158 -1.51 -18.78 -3.09
C ALA A 158 -0.04 -18.98 -3.48
N GLU A 159 0.86 -19.13 -2.51
CA GLU A 159 2.28 -19.42 -2.77
C GLU A 159 2.45 -20.76 -3.53
N LEU A 160 1.68 -21.79 -3.18
CA LEU A 160 1.70 -23.08 -3.89
C LEU A 160 1.26 -22.97 -5.36
N PHE A 161 0.38 -22.01 -5.67
CA PHE A 161 -0.08 -21.75 -7.04
C PHE A 161 0.72 -20.64 -7.75
N TYR A 162 1.82 -20.15 -7.17
CA TYR A 162 2.62 -19.03 -7.69
C TYR A 162 1.78 -17.76 -7.93
N LEU A 163 0.80 -17.51 -7.06
CA LEU A 163 -0.07 -16.34 -7.06
C LEU A 163 0.37 -15.35 -5.97
N SER A 164 -0.18 -14.13 -5.97
CA SER A 164 0.09 -13.17 -4.89
C SER A 164 -0.55 -13.61 -3.58
N GLY A 165 0.26 -14.07 -2.62
CA GLY A 165 -0.20 -14.46 -1.28
C GLY A 165 -0.85 -13.32 -0.51
N ILE A 166 -0.24 -12.14 -0.54
CA ILE A 166 -0.74 -10.95 0.17
C ILE A 166 -2.13 -10.54 -0.35
N LEU A 167 -2.33 -10.51 -1.67
CA LEU A 167 -3.62 -10.20 -2.27
C LEU A 167 -4.69 -11.26 -1.93
N THR A 168 -4.30 -12.53 -1.94
CA THR A 168 -5.21 -13.64 -1.63
C THR A 168 -5.71 -13.56 -0.19
N VAL A 169 -4.81 -13.32 0.78
CA VAL A 169 -5.15 -13.12 2.19
C VAL A 169 -6.05 -11.90 2.37
N PHE A 170 -5.77 -10.82 1.64
CA PHE A 170 -6.57 -9.60 1.69
C PHE A 170 -8.04 -9.86 1.30
N PHE A 171 -8.29 -10.48 0.14
CA PHE A 171 -9.65 -10.81 -0.28
C PHE A 171 -10.30 -11.88 0.60
N CYS A 172 -9.51 -12.85 1.09
CA CYS A 172 -9.97 -13.81 2.09
C CYS A 172 -10.48 -13.07 3.34
N GLY A 173 -9.73 -12.08 3.85
CA GLY A 173 -10.11 -11.23 4.97
C GLY A 173 -11.41 -10.43 4.72
N ILE A 174 -11.58 -9.84 3.53
CA ILE A 174 -12.83 -9.14 3.15
C ILE A 174 -14.02 -10.10 3.20
N VAL A 175 -13.89 -11.28 2.60
CA VAL A 175 -14.97 -12.28 2.56
C VAL A 175 -15.26 -12.82 3.96
N MET A 176 -14.23 -13.05 4.79
CA MET A 176 -14.42 -13.44 6.18
C MET A 176 -15.13 -12.35 6.99
N SER A 177 -14.77 -11.08 6.80
CA SER A 177 -15.44 -9.95 7.47
C SER A 177 -16.93 -9.85 7.09
N HIS A 178 -17.31 -10.22 5.87
CA HIS A 178 -18.72 -10.15 5.45
C HIS A 178 -19.52 -11.41 5.82
N TYR A 179 -18.97 -12.61 5.58
CA TYR A 179 -19.70 -13.88 5.75
C TYR A 179 -19.41 -14.58 7.07
N THR A 180 -18.13 -14.67 7.45
CA THR A 180 -17.73 -15.35 8.68
C THR A 180 -18.13 -14.57 9.92
N TRP A 181 -18.02 -13.23 9.89
CA TRP A 181 -18.41 -12.35 11.00
C TRP A 181 -19.82 -12.66 11.52
N HIS A 182 -20.78 -12.83 10.61
CA HIS A 182 -22.17 -13.11 10.96
C HIS A 182 -22.41 -14.52 11.53
N ASN A 183 -21.50 -15.47 11.29
CA ASN A 183 -21.60 -16.85 11.76
C ASN A 183 -20.89 -17.10 13.11
N VAL A 184 -20.08 -16.16 13.57
CA VAL A 184 -19.23 -16.25 14.78
C VAL A 184 -19.92 -15.61 16.00
N THR A 185 -19.58 -16.07 17.21
CA THR A 185 -20.14 -15.51 18.47
C THR A 185 -19.70 -14.07 18.72
N GLU A 186 -20.52 -13.30 19.47
CA GLU A 186 -20.23 -11.89 19.75
C GLU A 186 -18.91 -11.71 20.52
N SER A 187 -18.64 -12.57 21.50
CA SER A 187 -17.37 -12.56 22.24
C SER A 187 -16.17 -12.80 21.32
N SER A 188 -16.29 -13.72 20.36
CA SER A 188 -15.22 -14.00 19.39
C SER A 188 -15.01 -12.85 18.39
N ARG A 189 -16.08 -12.14 17.99
CA ARG A 189 -15.95 -10.92 17.18
C ARG A 189 -15.11 -9.85 17.85
N ILE A 190 -15.38 -9.60 19.13
CA ILE A 190 -14.63 -8.62 19.94
C ILE A 190 -13.18 -9.07 20.07
N THR A 191 -12.94 -10.32 20.48
CA THR A 191 -11.59 -10.87 20.62
C THR A 191 -10.81 -10.81 19.32
N THR A 192 -11.41 -11.22 18.20
CA THR A 192 -10.78 -11.20 16.87
C THR A 192 -10.37 -9.80 16.45
N LYS A 193 -11.25 -8.81 16.66
CA LYS A 193 -10.94 -7.40 16.34
C LYS A 193 -9.74 -6.91 17.14
N HIS A 194 -9.69 -7.20 18.44
CA HIS A 194 -8.55 -6.81 19.28
C HIS A 194 -7.28 -7.59 18.94
N SER A 195 -7.35 -8.89 18.70
CA SER A 195 -6.20 -9.72 18.34
C SER A 195 -5.56 -9.31 17.02
N PHE A 196 -6.34 -9.03 15.97
CA PHE A 196 -5.77 -8.55 14.71
C PHE A 196 -5.24 -7.11 14.83
N ALA A 197 -5.90 -6.25 15.60
CA ALA A 197 -5.41 -4.89 15.84
C ALA A 197 -4.07 -4.88 16.61
N THR A 198 -3.93 -5.71 17.65
CA THR A 198 -2.68 -5.83 18.41
C THR A 198 -1.56 -6.45 17.57
N LEU A 199 -1.87 -7.49 16.77
CA LEU A 199 -0.89 -8.11 15.89
C LEU A 199 -0.42 -7.15 14.78
N SER A 200 -1.33 -6.38 14.19
CA SER A 200 -1.00 -5.32 13.22
C SER A 200 -0.10 -4.26 13.84
N PHE A 201 -0.44 -3.76 15.04
CA PHE A 201 0.35 -2.75 15.73
C PHE A 201 1.77 -3.24 16.07
N VAL A 202 1.90 -4.49 16.52
CA VAL A 202 3.20 -5.11 16.80
C VAL A 202 4.01 -5.27 15.52
N ALA A 203 3.40 -5.78 14.44
CA ALA A 203 4.09 -5.92 13.15
C ALA A 203 4.56 -4.58 12.57
N GLU A 204 3.71 -3.55 12.65
CA GLU A 204 4.05 -2.18 12.22
C GLU A 204 5.20 -1.61 13.06
N THR A 205 5.18 -1.81 14.38
CA THR A 205 6.27 -1.41 15.29
C THR A 205 7.59 -2.08 14.91
N PHE A 206 7.60 -3.36 14.58
CA PHE A 206 8.81 -4.06 14.15
C PHE A 206 9.36 -3.53 12.83
N ILE A 207 8.49 -3.22 11.85
CA ILE A 207 8.93 -2.64 10.56
C ILE A 207 9.57 -1.26 10.78
N PHE A 208 8.93 -0.40 11.58
CA PHE A 208 9.50 0.92 11.89
C PHE A 208 10.76 0.85 12.74
N LEU A 209 10.86 -0.09 13.67
CA LEU A 209 12.08 -0.33 14.44
C LEU A 209 13.22 -0.76 13.51
N TYR A 210 12.96 -1.66 12.56
CA TYR A 210 13.96 -2.10 11.57
C TYR A 210 14.44 -0.92 10.71
N VAL A 211 13.52 -0.08 10.24
CA VAL A 211 13.85 1.16 9.50
C VAL A 211 14.65 2.13 10.36
N GLY A 212 14.28 2.30 11.64
CA GLY A 212 14.98 3.16 12.56
C GLY A 212 16.41 2.68 12.84
N MET A 213 16.62 1.37 12.98
CA MET A 213 17.95 0.78 13.08
C MET A 213 18.77 1.02 11.81
N ASP A 214 18.16 0.84 10.63
CA ASP A 214 18.83 1.04 9.35
C ASP A 214 19.19 2.51 9.10
N ALA A 215 18.32 3.43 9.53
CA ALA A 215 18.54 4.86 9.46
C ALA A 215 19.66 5.33 10.41
N LEU A 216 20.03 4.55 11.42
CA LEU A 216 21.13 4.86 12.34
C LEU A 216 22.42 4.12 12.00
N ASP A 217 22.44 3.32 10.92
CA ASP A 217 23.61 2.59 10.48
C ASP A 217 24.66 3.53 9.87
N ILE A 218 25.70 3.82 10.66
CA ILE A 218 26.80 4.73 10.29
C ILE A 218 27.51 4.28 9.01
N GLU A 219 27.58 2.97 8.71
CA GLU A 219 28.29 2.48 7.53
C GLU A 219 27.56 2.89 6.25
N LYS A 220 26.23 2.74 6.23
CA LYS A 220 25.39 3.19 5.10
C LYS A 220 25.43 4.70 4.91
N TRP A 221 25.39 5.47 6.00
CA TRP A 221 25.49 6.93 5.95
C TRP A 221 26.87 7.41 5.50
N LYS A 222 27.93 6.66 5.81
CA LYS A 222 29.29 6.98 5.34
C LYS A 222 29.41 6.84 3.83
N PHE A 223 28.79 5.83 3.21
CA PHE A 223 28.71 5.69 1.75
C PHE A 223 27.87 6.79 1.08
N VAL A 224 26.82 7.29 1.75
CA VAL A 224 26.01 8.41 1.27
C VAL A 224 26.72 9.76 1.47
N SER A 225 27.56 9.87 2.50
CA SER A 225 28.36 11.06 2.82
C SER A 225 29.40 11.41 1.75
N ASP A 226 29.73 10.49 0.85
CA ASP A 226 30.58 10.79 -0.31
C ASP A 226 29.83 11.57 -1.40
N SER A 227 28.47 11.59 -1.38
CA SER A 227 27.64 12.37 -2.32
C SER A 227 26.31 12.87 -1.70
N PRO A 228 26.34 13.67 -0.61
CA PRO A 228 25.14 14.11 0.10
C PRO A 228 24.20 14.97 -0.78
N GLY A 229 24.75 15.67 -1.77
CA GLY A 229 23.95 16.43 -2.74
C GLY A 229 23.08 15.54 -3.63
N LEU A 230 23.54 14.32 -3.98
CA LEU A 230 22.80 13.40 -4.82
C LEU A 230 21.66 12.73 -4.06
N SER A 231 21.88 12.28 -2.83
CA SER A 231 20.84 11.63 -2.02
C SER A 231 19.71 12.59 -1.64
N VAL A 232 20.03 13.85 -1.31
CA VAL A 232 19.05 14.91 -1.06
C VAL A 232 18.31 15.27 -2.35
N ALA A 233 19.01 15.38 -3.48
CA ALA A 233 18.39 15.64 -4.77
C ALA A 233 17.41 14.52 -5.15
N VAL A 234 17.83 13.26 -5.10
CA VAL A 234 16.99 12.09 -5.40
C VAL A 234 15.77 12.04 -4.47
N SER A 235 15.95 12.25 -3.17
CA SER A 235 14.84 12.26 -2.21
C SER A 235 13.86 13.40 -2.51
N SER A 236 14.34 14.60 -2.82
CA SER A 236 13.49 15.75 -3.18
C SER A 236 12.70 15.50 -4.46
N ILE A 237 13.32 14.86 -5.45
CA ILE A 237 12.70 14.49 -6.73
C ILE A 237 11.62 13.43 -6.49
N LEU A 238 11.91 12.39 -5.70
CA LEU A 238 10.93 11.35 -5.36
C LEU A 238 9.72 11.95 -4.64
N VAL A 239 9.92 12.85 -3.67
CA VAL A 239 8.82 13.57 -3.01
C VAL A 239 8.01 14.39 -4.03
N GLY A 240 8.68 15.10 -4.94
CA GLY A 240 8.03 15.85 -6.02
C GLY A 240 7.21 14.96 -6.96
N LEU A 241 7.77 13.83 -7.40
CA LEU A 241 7.09 12.85 -8.25
C LEU A 241 5.88 12.22 -7.54
N ILE A 242 6.00 11.95 -6.24
CA ILE A 242 4.89 11.45 -5.42
C ILE A 242 3.75 12.47 -5.35
N LEU A 243 4.07 13.75 -5.11
CA LEU A 243 3.08 14.84 -5.07
C LEU A 243 2.33 14.99 -6.39
N VAL A 244 3.08 15.00 -7.50
CA VAL A 244 2.53 15.13 -8.86
C VAL A 244 1.73 13.89 -9.26
N GLY A 245 2.27 12.70 -9.04
CA GLY A 245 1.60 11.43 -9.32
C GLY A 245 0.26 11.35 -8.62
N ARG A 246 0.21 11.74 -7.33
CA ARG A 246 -1.03 11.78 -6.56
C ARG A 246 -2.01 12.84 -7.05
N ALA A 247 -1.55 14.05 -7.35
CA ALA A 247 -2.42 15.11 -7.90
C ALA A 247 -3.06 14.68 -9.23
N ALA A 248 -2.26 14.04 -10.09
CA ALA A 248 -2.66 13.64 -11.43
C ALA A 248 -3.75 12.55 -11.45
N PHE A 249 -3.90 11.73 -10.41
CA PHE A 249 -5.05 10.82 -10.32
C PHE A 249 -6.18 11.38 -9.46
N VAL A 250 -5.89 12.09 -8.37
CA VAL A 250 -6.93 12.54 -7.43
C VAL A 250 -7.88 13.56 -8.07
N PHE A 251 -7.37 14.58 -8.78
CA PHE A 251 -8.22 15.60 -9.39
C PHE A 251 -9.06 15.06 -10.58
N PRO A 252 -8.49 14.29 -11.53
CA PRO A 252 -9.29 13.74 -12.64
C PRO A 252 -10.27 12.65 -12.20
N LEU A 253 -9.88 11.76 -11.28
CA LEU A 253 -10.79 10.70 -10.80
C LEU A 253 -11.91 11.24 -9.91
N SER A 254 -11.65 12.30 -9.15
CA SER A 254 -12.71 12.98 -8.40
C SER A 254 -13.68 13.71 -9.31
N PHE A 255 -13.20 14.34 -10.39
CA PHE A 255 -14.05 14.91 -11.43
C PHE A 255 -14.91 13.84 -12.12
N LEU A 256 -14.30 12.71 -12.51
CA LEU A 256 -15.01 11.59 -13.14
C LEU A 256 -16.02 10.94 -12.19
N SER A 257 -15.66 10.76 -10.91
CA SER A 257 -16.57 10.24 -9.90
C SER A 257 -17.71 11.20 -9.58
N ASN A 258 -17.48 12.52 -9.65
CA ASN A 258 -18.53 13.53 -9.47
C ASN A 258 -19.50 13.55 -10.65
N LEU A 259 -19.04 13.20 -11.85
CA LEU A 259 -19.88 13.06 -13.05
C LEU A 259 -20.73 11.77 -13.02
N ALA A 260 -20.17 10.68 -12.50
CA ALA A 260 -20.86 9.39 -12.38
C ALA A 260 -21.90 9.35 -11.25
N LYS A 261 -21.82 10.25 -10.25
CA LYS A 261 -22.76 10.29 -9.13
C LYS A 261 -23.98 11.16 -9.46
N LYS A 262 -25.16 10.51 -9.47
CA LYS A 262 -26.46 11.15 -9.74
C LYS A 262 -27.02 11.95 -8.54
N ASN A 263 -26.59 11.64 -7.32
CA ASN A 263 -27.03 12.31 -6.09
C ASN A 263 -26.02 13.37 -5.62
N THR A 264 -26.54 14.54 -5.21
CA THR A 264 -25.74 15.72 -4.81
C THR A 264 -25.11 15.59 -3.42
N SER A 265 -25.65 14.73 -2.54
CA SER A 265 -25.18 14.53 -1.16
C SER A 265 -23.80 13.85 -1.04
N ASP A 266 -23.37 13.14 -2.09
CA ASP A 266 -22.17 12.29 -2.07
C ASP A 266 -21.05 12.85 -2.96
N LYS A 267 -21.19 14.10 -3.41
CA LYS A 267 -20.20 14.77 -4.27
C LYS A 267 -18.99 15.18 -3.45
N ILE A 268 -17.81 14.87 -3.96
CA ILE A 268 -16.55 15.21 -3.32
C ILE A 268 -16.25 16.67 -3.64
N SER A 269 -16.32 17.55 -2.63
CA SER A 269 -16.03 18.97 -2.78
C SER A 269 -14.54 19.19 -3.07
N PHE A 270 -14.19 20.33 -3.66
CA PHE A 270 -12.78 20.65 -3.95
C PHE A 270 -11.91 20.64 -2.69
N ARG A 271 -12.46 21.08 -1.54
CA ARG A 271 -11.78 21.01 -0.24
C ARG A 271 -11.51 19.55 0.18
N GLN A 272 -12.49 18.66 0.02
CA GLN A 272 -12.31 17.22 0.29
C GLN A 272 -11.29 16.58 -0.66
N GLN A 273 -11.22 17.00 -1.93
CA GLN A 273 -10.19 16.51 -2.87
C GLN A 273 -8.78 16.89 -2.42
N ILE A 274 -8.58 18.13 -1.96
CA ILE A 274 -7.31 18.57 -1.39
C ILE A 274 -6.97 17.74 -0.15
N ILE A 275 -7.94 17.47 0.72
CA ILE A 275 -7.71 16.63 1.91
C ILE A 275 -7.32 15.21 1.51
N ILE A 276 -7.99 14.59 0.52
CA ILE A 276 -7.65 13.24 0.03
C ILE A 276 -6.26 13.21 -0.62
N TRP A 277 -5.94 14.25 -1.40
CA TRP A 277 -4.61 14.41 -2.00
C TRP A 277 -3.55 14.53 -0.90
N TRP A 278 -3.79 15.37 0.11
CA TRP A 278 -2.87 15.63 1.21
C TRP A 278 -2.71 14.43 2.15
N ALA A 279 -3.80 13.73 2.45
CA ALA A 279 -3.84 12.62 3.39
C ALA A 279 -2.94 11.47 2.91
N GLY A 280 -3.17 10.90 1.74
CA GLY A 280 -2.37 9.74 1.31
C GLY A 280 -1.03 10.10 0.65
N LEU A 281 -0.48 11.28 0.95
CA LEU A 281 0.96 11.49 0.79
C LEU A 281 1.77 10.79 1.89
N MET A 282 1.12 10.25 2.92
CA MET A 282 1.74 9.38 3.93
C MET A 282 2.20 8.08 3.26
N ARG A 283 3.49 7.75 3.41
CA ARG A 283 4.04 6.46 2.99
C ARG A 283 4.27 5.60 4.23
N GLY A 284 4.00 4.31 4.09
CA GLY A 284 3.94 3.38 5.22
C GLY A 284 4.88 2.20 5.13
N ALA A 285 4.65 1.28 6.06
CA ALA A 285 5.38 0.02 6.21
C ALA A 285 5.43 -0.82 4.92
N VAL A 286 4.37 -0.79 4.07
CA VAL A 286 4.34 -1.55 2.81
C VAL A 286 5.39 -1.05 1.82
N SER A 287 5.53 0.27 1.66
CA SER A 287 6.55 0.86 0.76
C SER A 287 7.97 0.50 1.20
N ILE A 288 8.21 0.51 2.52
CA ILE A 288 9.47 0.07 3.12
C ILE A 288 9.72 -1.41 2.82
N ALA A 289 8.75 -2.28 3.09
CA ALA A 289 8.90 -3.72 2.92
C ALA A 289 9.22 -4.10 1.47
N LEU A 290 8.55 -3.46 0.50
CA LEU A 290 8.81 -3.67 -0.93
C LEU A 290 10.20 -3.15 -1.35
N ALA A 291 10.63 -2.00 -0.83
CA ALA A 291 11.97 -1.48 -1.10
C ALA A 291 13.07 -2.42 -0.57
N TYR A 292 12.93 -2.92 0.66
CA TYR A 292 13.88 -3.90 1.19
C TYR A 292 13.87 -5.20 0.38
N ASN A 293 12.69 -5.69 -0.01
CA ASN A 293 12.59 -6.89 -0.85
C ASN A 293 13.36 -6.72 -2.17
N LYS A 294 13.19 -5.59 -2.86
CA LYS A 294 13.89 -5.30 -4.12
C LYS A 294 15.40 -5.17 -3.96
N PHE A 295 15.82 -4.28 -3.07
CA PHE A 295 17.20 -3.78 -3.02
C PHE A 295 18.10 -4.58 -2.07
N THR A 296 17.53 -5.47 -1.24
CA THR A 296 18.30 -6.34 -0.33
C THR A 296 18.36 -7.79 -0.84
N SER A 297 17.32 -8.29 -1.52
CA SER A 297 17.27 -9.70 -1.94
C SER A 297 18.25 -10.07 -3.06
N LYS A 298 18.83 -9.10 -3.78
CA LYS A 298 19.86 -9.34 -4.82
C LYS A 298 21.29 -9.49 -4.27
N GLY A 299 21.48 -9.66 -2.95
CA GLY A 299 22.74 -10.15 -2.36
C GLY A 299 23.94 -9.20 -2.44
N HIS A 300 23.77 -7.98 -2.92
CA HIS A 300 24.82 -6.96 -2.98
C HIS A 300 24.46 -5.74 -2.11
N THR A 301 24.54 -5.91 -0.79
CA THR A 301 24.56 -4.80 0.19
C THR A 301 25.81 -3.92 0.06
N GLN A 302 26.72 -4.26 -0.87
CA GLN A 302 27.99 -3.58 -1.17
C GLN A 302 27.92 -2.70 -2.44
N VAL A 303 26.80 -2.69 -3.19
CA VAL A 303 26.63 -1.80 -4.34
C VAL A 303 26.03 -0.48 -3.86
N GLN A 304 26.78 0.61 -4.06
CA GLN A 304 26.45 1.97 -3.60
C GLN A 304 25.04 2.42 -4.03
N GLU A 305 24.55 1.92 -5.15
CA GLU A 305 23.28 2.25 -5.77
C GLU A 305 22.07 1.75 -4.96
N ASN A 306 22.12 0.49 -4.50
CA ASN A 306 21.06 -0.09 -3.67
C ASN A 306 20.98 0.63 -2.32
N ALA A 307 22.13 1.00 -1.75
CA ALA A 307 22.21 1.77 -0.51
C ALA A 307 21.59 3.17 -0.67
N ILE A 308 21.86 3.86 -1.79
CA ILE A 308 21.25 5.17 -2.09
C ILE A 308 19.72 5.06 -2.27
N MET A 309 19.23 4.01 -2.94
CA MET A 309 17.79 3.80 -3.13
C MET A 309 17.06 3.44 -1.83
N ILE A 310 17.66 2.60 -0.98
CA ILE A 310 17.10 2.28 0.34
C ILE A 310 17.09 3.52 1.23
N THR A 311 18.23 4.23 1.35
CA THR A 311 18.34 5.42 2.20
C THR A 311 17.45 6.57 1.74
N SER A 312 17.31 6.79 0.42
CA SER A 312 16.34 7.76 -0.11
C SER A 312 14.89 7.35 0.15
N THR A 313 14.55 6.07 0.01
CA THR A 313 13.20 5.58 0.36
C THR A 313 12.90 5.75 1.85
N VAL A 314 13.84 5.39 2.72
CA VAL A 314 13.74 5.60 4.17
C VAL A 314 13.60 7.10 4.47
N THR A 315 14.39 7.95 3.83
CA THR A 315 14.29 9.42 3.99
C THR A 315 12.93 9.95 3.55
N VAL A 316 12.40 9.50 2.40
CA VAL A 316 11.08 9.90 1.90
C VAL A 316 9.99 9.46 2.88
N VAL A 317 10.05 8.22 3.38
CA VAL A 317 9.05 7.68 4.32
C VAL A 317 9.13 8.40 5.66
N LEU A 318 10.32 8.55 6.25
CA LEU A 318 10.53 9.30 7.48
C LEU A 318 10.13 10.76 7.34
N PHE A 319 10.48 11.43 6.24
CA PHE A 319 10.07 12.81 5.98
C PHE A 319 8.55 12.91 5.86
N SER A 320 7.91 12.02 5.09
CA SER A 320 6.46 12.02 4.90
C SER A 320 5.68 11.78 6.19
N THR A 321 6.23 10.99 7.11
CA THR A 321 5.63 10.66 8.41
C THR A 321 5.96 11.71 9.48
N MET A 322 7.22 12.14 9.60
CA MET A 322 7.68 13.10 10.63
C MET A 322 7.18 14.51 10.38
N VAL A 323 7.21 15.01 9.14
CA VAL A 323 6.70 16.36 8.83
C VAL A 323 5.23 16.48 9.22
N ARG A 324 4.47 15.38 9.15
CA ARG A 324 3.03 15.40 9.44
C ARG A 324 2.65 14.96 10.85
N ARG A 325 3.52 14.21 11.54
CA ARG A 325 3.32 13.81 12.95
C ARG A 325 3.93 14.82 13.92
N GLY A 326 5.02 15.48 13.54
CA GLY A 326 5.81 16.39 14.38
C GLY A 326 5.40 17.85 14.29
N GLU A 327 4.81 18.29 13.18
CA GLU A 327 4.14 19.58 13.13
C GLU A 327 2.68 19.41 13.51
N GLY A 328 2.17 20.27 14.41
CA GLY A 328 0.73 20.49 14.58
C GLY A 328 0.04 21.01 13.30
N THR A 329 0.58 20.80 12.10
CA THR A 329 -0.04 21.15 10.81
C THR A 329 -1.17 20.20 10.43
N THR A 330 -1.27 19.01 11.04
CA THR A 330 -2.51 18.22 11.01
C THR A 330 -3.63 18.93 11.75
N VAL A 331 -3.32 19.67 12.83
CA VAL A 331 -4.27 20.60 13.46
C VAL A 331 -4.69 21.68 12.48
N SER A 332 -3.79 22.18 11.61
CA SER A 332 -4.14 23.19 10.61
C SER A 332 -5.09 22.69 9.50
N CYS A 333 -5.03 21.40 9.11
CA CYS A 333 -6.03 20.81 8.20
C CYS A 333 -7.36 20.50 8.90
N THR A 334 -7.35 20.09 10.17
CA THR A 334 -8.57 20.00 10.98
C THR A 334 -9.16 21.38 11.29
N ASP A 335 -8.35 22.41 11.52
CA ASP A 335 -8.79 23.80 11.66
C ASP A 335 -9.41 24.30 10.33
N PHE A 336 -8.92 23.82 9.19
CA PHE A 336 -9.53 24.03 7.88
C PHE A 336 -10.86 23.24 7.67
N LEU A 337 -11.06 22.16 8.42
CA LEU A 337 -12.33 21.42 8.53
C LEU A 337 -13.30 22.08 9.52
N PHE A 338 -12.80 22.76 10.56
CA PHE A 338 -13.59 23.40 11.63
C PHE A 338 -13.84 24.90 11.43
N LEU A 339 -13.26 25.55 10.42
CA LEU A 339 -13.52 26.95 10.09
C LEU A 339 -14.77 27.19 9.22
N GLN A 340 -15.76 26.29 9.21
CA GLN A 340 -17.08 26.62 8.67
C GLN A 340 -18.23 25.80 9.24
#